data_AF-A0A7C6TNG7-F1
#
_entry.id   AF-A0A7C6TNG7-F1
#
_cell.length_a   1.000
_cell.length_b   1.000
_cell.length_c   1.000
_cell.angle_alpha   90.00
_cell.angle_beta   90.00
_cell.angle_gamma   90.00
#
_symmetry.space_group_name_H-M   'P 1'
#
loop_
_entity.id
_entity.type
_entity.pdbx_description
1 polymer ?
#
loop_
_entity_poly.entity_id
_entity_poly.type
_entity_poly.pdbx_seq_one_letter_code
_entity_poly.pdbx_strand_id
1 'polypeptide(L)'
;MPYFEVVTKCGHVGRDRYYRGVFYLKAENGKEAARIARELPRVKKDHKDAILECNEISEAEYKEGLEKIKNEIYFQIKGKKVQKKYWDEIKDNIYPETKCQWIYRGRHRGKKKDKDKEKMCELRKKEEKKIDKENNEFLK
;
A
#
# COMPACT_ATOMS: atom_id res chain seq x y z
N MET A 1 -16.73 -22.93 11.56
CA MET A 1 -15.55 -22.18 11.13
C MET A 1 -15.73 -20.73 11.56
N PRO A 2 -14.89 -20.25 12.49
CA PRO A 2 -14.88 -18.87 12.95
C PRO A 2 -14.60 -17.83 11.85
N TYR A 3 -14.84 -16.56 12.18
CA TYR A 3 -14.58 -15.40 11.33
C TYR A 3 -13.52 -14.52 11.99
N PHE A 4 -12.69 -13.89 11.16
CA PHE A 4 -11.57 -13.07 11.63
C PHE A 4 -11.49 -11.76 10.88
N GLU A 5 -11.20 -10.69 11.62
CA GLU A 5 -10.68 -9.44 11.09
C GLU A 5 -9.15 -9.48 11.16
N VAL A 6 -8.48 -9.31 10.02
CA VAL A 6 -7.02 -9.31 9.93
C VAL A 6 -6.54 -7.99 9.37
N VAL A 7 -5.81 -7.24 10.19
CA VAL A 7 -5.20 -5.98 9.81
C VAL A 7 -3.80 -6.26 9.25
N THR A 8 -3.51 -5.70 8.08
CA THR A 8 -2.30 -6.00 7.32
C THR A 8 -1.62 -4.75 6.77
N LYS A 9 -0.33 -4.90 6.45
CA LYS A 9 0.45 -3.91 5.70
C LYS A 9 0.27 -4.12 4.20
N CYS A 10 -0.48 -3.23 3.57
CA CYS A 10 -0.67 -3.20 2.13
C CYS A 10 0.32 -2.25 1.42
N GLY A 11 0.70 -2.58 0.20
CA GLY A 11 1.72 -1.87 -0.58
C GLY A 11 1.16 -0.84 -1.56
N HIS A 12 1.89 -0.59 -2.65
CA HIS A 12 1.48 0.33 -3.72
C HIS A 12 1.17 1.79 -3.30
N VAL A 13 1.61 2.23 -2.12
CA VAL A 13 1.41 3.59 -1.60
C VAL A 13 2.70 4.42 -1.52
N GLY A 14 3.70 4.02 -2.31
CA GLY A 14 5.03 4.60 -2.29
C GLY A 14 6.03 3.79 -1.46
N ARG A 15 7.28 4.25 -1.50
CA ARG A 15 8.39 3.60 -0.81
C ARG A 15 8.36 3.99 0.67
N ASP A 16 8.78 3.06 1.53
CA ASP A 16 8.93 3.25 2.98
C ASP A 16 7.61 3.59 3.70
N ARG A 17 6.49 3.26 3.05
CA ARG A 17 5.13 3.42 3.55
C ARG A 17 4.32 2.14 3.31
N TYR A 18 3.25 1.98 4.07
CA TYR A 18 2.25 0.96 3.85
C TYR A 18 0.85 1.53 4.11
N TYR A 19 -0.15 0.93 3.50
CA TYR A 19 -1.56 1.19 3.79
C TYR A 19 -2.03 0.20 4.86
N ARG A 20 -2.71 0.65 5.92
CA ARG A 20 -3.30 -0.24 6.93
C ARG A 20 -4.60 -0.82 6.37
N GLY A 21 -4.49 -1.99 5.72
CA GLY A 21 -5.62 -2.66 5.10
C GLY A 21 -6.25 -3.70 6.02
N VAL A 22 -7.58 -3.78 6.05
CA VAL A 22 -8.34 -4.74 6.86
C VAL A 22 -8.95 -5.79 5.94
N PHE A 23 -8.81 -7.07 6.30
CA PHE A 23 -9.38 -8.21 5.58
C PHE A 23 -10.27 -9.04 6.50
N TYR A 24 -11.41 -9.50 5.98
CA TYR A 24 -12.35 -10.33 6.73
C TYR A 24 -12.34 -11.74 6.15
N LEU A 25 -11.98 -12.73 6.97
CA LEU A 25 -11.68 -14.10 6.54
C LEU A 25 -12.39 -15.13 7.40
N LYS A 26 -12.79 -16.23 6.78
CA LYS A 26 -13.27 -17.43 7.48
C LYS A 26 -12.11 -18.44 7.54
N ALA A 27 -11.76 -18.90 8.72
CA ALA A 27 -10.65 -19.84 8.94
C ALA A 27 -10.92 -20.73 10.15
N GLU A 28 -10.13 -21.78 10.36
CA GLU A 28 -10.24 -22.65 11.54
C GLU A 28 -9.71 -21.97 12.81
N ASN A 29 -8.70 -21.12 12.67
CA ASN A 29 -8.06 -20.39 13.76
C ASN A 29 -7.35 -19.12 13.25
N GLY A 30 -6.95 -18.22 14.16
CA GLY A 30 -6.30 -16.96 13.81
C GLY A 30 -4.95 -17.14 13.10
N LYS A 31 -4.22 -18.23 13.35
CA LYS A 31 -2.95 -18.51 12.65
C LYS A 31 -3.19 -18.82 11.18
N GLU A 32 -4.25 -19.58 10.88
CA GLU A 32 -4.67 -19.84 9.51
C GLU A 32 -5.21 -18.57 8.85
N ALA A 33 -6.02 -17.77 9.55
CA ALA A 33 -6.52 -16.49 9.04
C ALA A 33 -5.37 -15.55 8.64
N ALA A 34 -4.37 -15.39 9.52
CA ALA A 34 -3.18 -14.59 9.24
C ALA A 34 -2.37 -15.12 8.04
N ARG A 35 -2.27 -16.45 7.91
CA ARG A 35 -1.62 -17.10 6.75
C ARG A 35 -2.36 -16.80 5.45
N ILE A 36 -3.69 -16.91 5.44
CA ILE A 36 -4.53 -16.61 4.27
C ILE A 36 -4.40 -15.12 3.93
N ALA A 37 -4.54 -14.23 4.92
CA ALA A 37 -4.43 -12.79 4.74
C ALA A 37 -3.11 -12.37 4.12
N ARG A 38 -2.00 -12.99 4.55
CA ARG A 38 -0.66 -12.73 4.01
C ARG A 38 -0.56 -13.01 2.51
N GLU A 39 -1.33 -13.96 2.00
CA GLU A 39 -1.32 -14.31 0.58
C GLU A 39 -2.20 -13.43 -0.30
N LEU A 40 -3.03 -12.56 0.31
CA LEU A 40 -3.92 -11.67 -0.42
C LEU A 40 -3.16 -10.64 -1.26
N PRO A 41 -3.77 -10.15 -2.37
CA PRO A 41 -3.19 -9.10 -3.16
C PRO A 41 -2.95 -7.84 -2.32
N ARG A 42 -2.00 -7.01 -2.74
CA ARG A 42 -1.53 -5.79 -2.06
C ARG A 42 -0.76 -6.02 -0.76
N VAL A 43 -0.94 -7.13 -0.05
CA VAL A 43 -0.21 -7.39 1.19
C VAL A 43 1.28 -7.52 0.92
N LYS A 44 2.10 -6.92 1.78
CA LYS A 44 3.57 -6.94 1.69
C LYS A 44 4.12 -8.28 2.17
N LYS A 45 3.99 -9.31 1.34
CA LYS A 45 4.34 -10.72 1.66
C LYS A 45 5.78 -10.91 2.17
N ASP A 46 6.70 -10.08 1.67
CA ASP A 46 8.12 -10.09 2.03
C ASP A 46 8.39 -9.54 3.43
N HIS A 47 7.46 -8.77 3.99
CA HIS A 47 7.59 -8.20 5.33
C HIS A 47 7.27 -9.25 6.39
N LYS A 48 8.19 -9.52 7.33
CA LYS A 48 7.91 -10.45 8.45
C LYS A 48 6.73 -10.01 9.31
N ASP A 49 6.57 -8.71 9.48
CA ASP A 49 5.51 -8.01 10.22
C ASP A 49 4.39 -7.51 9.28
N ALA A 50 4.06 -8.29 8.24
CA ALA A 50 2.98 -7.96 7.30
C ALA A 50 1.58 -7.99 7.94
N ILE A 51 1.40 -8.83 8.96
CA ILE A 51 0.17 -8.92 9.75
C ILE A 51 0.37 -8.07 11.00
N LEU A 52 -0.55 -7.14 11.24
CA LEU A 52 -0.52 -6.21 12.37
C LEU A 52 -1.37 -6.76 13.51
N GLU A 53 -2.61 -7.15 13.22
CA GLU A 53 -3.60 -7.62 14.18
C GLU A 53 -4.43 -8.75 13.54
N CYS A 54 -4.93 -9.67 14.36
CA CYS A 54 -5.81 -10.75 13.93
C CYS A 54 -6.79 -11.04 15.07
N ASN A 55 -8.04 -10.62 14.91
CA ASN A 55 -9.07 -10.71 15.93
C ASN A 55 -10.21 -11.62 15.43
N GLU A 56 -10.71 -12.49 16.30
CA GLU A 56 -11.94 -13.23 16.00
C GLU A 56 -13.14 -12.28 16.11
N ILE A 57 -14.09 -12.41 15.19
CA ILE A 57 -15.26 -11.54 15.08
C ILE A 57 -16.53 -12.36 14.89
N SER A 58 -17.67 -11.72 15.10
CA SER A 58 -18.98 -12.31 14.82
C SER A 58 -19.27 -12.41 13.31
N GLU A 59 -20.24 -13.25 12.96
CA GLU A 59 -20.71 -13.37 11.56
C GLU A 59 -21.30 -12.06 11.03
N ALA A 60 -21.95 -11.27 11.89
CA ALA A 60 -22.52 -9.98 11.51
C ALA A 60 -21.41 -8.99 11.10
N GLU A 61 -20.37 -8.87 11.92
CA GLU A 61 -19.18 -8.05 11.63
C GLU A 61 -18.46 -8.51 10.38
N TYR A 62 -18.37 -9.83 10.15
CA TYR A 62 -17.79 -10.38 8.94
C TYR A 62 -18.55 -9.92 7.68
N LYS A 63 -19.88 -10.01 7.68
CA LYS A 63 -20.71 -9.59 6.53
C LYS A 63 -20.60 -8.09 6.29
N GLU A 64 -20.64 -7.28 7.34
CA GLU A 64 -20.45 -5.83 7.25
C GLU A 64 -19.05 -5.48 6.70
N GLY A 65 -18.04 -6.19 7.18
CA GLY A 65 -16.65 -6.03 6.76
C GLY A 65 -16.43 -6.33 5.28
N LEU A 66 -17.09 -7.34 4.73
CA LEU A 66 -17.03 -7.63 3.29
C LEU A 66 -17.59 -6.47 2.46
N GLU A 67 -18.68 -5.84 2.90
CA GLU A 67 -19.25 -4.67 2.22
C GLU A 67 -18.35 -3.44 2.35
N LYS A 68 -17.71 -3.24 3.53
CA LYS A 68 -16.69 -2.19 3.72
C LYS A 68 -15.52 -2.35 2.75
N ILE A 69 -14.95 -3.54 2.62
CA ILE A 69 -13.84 -3.80 1.68
C ILE A 69 -14.24 -3.55 0.25
N LYS A 70 -15.44 -3.97 -0.14
CA LYS A 70 -15.95 -3.80 -1.50
C LYS A 70 -16.05 -2.32 -1.87
N ASN A 71 -16.42 -1.46 -0.92
CA ASN A 71 -16.58 -0.02 -1.11
C ASN A 71 -15.31 0.79 -0.79
N GLU A 72 -14.26 0.16 -0.28
CA GLU A 72 -12.99 0.81 0.02
C GLU A 72 -12.24 1.19 -1.27
N ILE A 73 -12.06 2.49 -1.48
CA ILE A 73 -11.45 3.11 -2.66
C ILE A 73 -10.05 2.52 -2.90
N TYR A 74 -9.26 2.32 -1.83
CA TYR A 74 -7.91 1.77 -1.94
C TYR A 74 -7.87 0.42 -2.69
N PHE A 75 -8.80 -0.48 -2.41
CA PHE A 75 -8.84 -1.82 -3.02
C PHE A 75 -9.40 -1.81 -4.44
N GLN A 76 -10.20 -0.81 -4.80
CA GLN A 76 -10.75 -0.65 -6.16
C GLN A 76 -9.74 -0.08 -7.17
N ILE A 77 -8.74 0.67 -6.71
CA ILE A 77 -7.79 1.37 -7.59
C ILE A 77 -6.85 0.39 -8.32
N LYS A 78 -6.94 0.32 -9.65
CA LYS A 78 -6.10 -0.56 -10.48
C LYS A 78 -4.78 0.05 -10.97
N GLY A 79 -4.53 1.35 -10.73
CA GLY A 79 -3.32 2.00 -11.27
C GLY A 79 -2.94 3.32 -10.62
N LYS A 80 -1.65 3.67 -10.74
CA LYS A 80 -1.04 4.84 -10.09
C LYS A 80 -1.67 6.19 -10.48
N LYS A 81 -2.06 6.37 -11.75
CA LYS A 81 -2.70 7.62 -12.22
C LYS A 81 -4.04 7.85 -11.52
N VAL A 82 -4.84 6.79 -11.39
CA VAL A 82 -6.13 6.82 -10.69
C VAL A 82 -5.91 7.01 -9.19
N GLN A 83 -4.93 6.31 -8.62
CA GLN A 83 -4.55 6.47 -7.21
C GLN A 83 -4.21 7.91 -6.84
N LYS A 84 -3.54 8.65 -7.73
CA LYS A 84 -3.20 10.06 -7.49
C LYS A 84 -4.45 10.94 -7.39
N LYS A 85 -5.53 10.61 -8.12
CA LYS A 85 -6.80 11.35 -8.05
C LYS A 85 -7.49 11.15 -6.71
N TYR A 86 -7.42 9.94 -6.17
CA TYR A 86 -8.02 9.56 -4.89
C TYR A 86 -7.01 9.57 -3.74
N TRP A 87 -5.98 10.42 -3.84
CA TRP A 87 -4.91 10.40 -2.84
C TRP A 87 -5.41 10.93 -1.49
N ASP A 88 -6.30 11.91 -1.51
CA ASP A 88 -6.80 12.55 -0.30
C ASP A 88 -7.69 11.63 0.54
N GLU A 89 -8.35 10.66 -0.10
CA GLU A 89 -9.21 9.67 0.54
C GLU A 89 -8.42 8.52 1.15
N ILE A 90 -7.26 8.16 0.58
CA ILE A 90 -6.46 7.04 1.06
C ILE A 90 -5.35 7.45 2.03
N LYS A 91 -4.91 8.72 2.01
CA LYS A 91 -3.68 9.17 2.69
C LYS A 91 -3.72 8.98 4.21
N ASP A 92 -4.89 9.08 4.82
CA ASP A 92 -5.05 9.00 6.27
C ASP A 92 -4.77 7.59 6.81
N ASN A 93 -4.91 6.58 5.96
CA ASN A 93 -4.60 5.18 6.27
C ASN A 93 -3.20 4.75 5.80
N ILE A 94 -2.36 5.70 5.38
CA ILE A 94 -0.97 5.44 4.97
C ILE A 94 0.00 5.78 6.10
N TYR A 95 0.76 4.77 6.52
CA TYR A 95 1.69 4.86 7.64
C TYR A 95 3.14 4.64 7.18
N PRO A 96 4.13 5.23 7.87
CA PRO A 96 5.53 4.93 7.63
C PRO A 96 5.87 3.50 8.05
N GLU A 97 6.81 2.87 7.36
CA GLU A 97 7.27 1.52 7.72
C GLU A 97 8.10 1.47 9.01
N THR A 98 8.09 0.30 9.65
CA THR A 98 8.80 0.03 10.91
C THR A 98 10.32 0.00 10.71
N LYS A 99 11.09 0.30 11.77
CA LYS A 99 12.56 0.25 11.76
C LYS A 99 13.11 -1.09 11.24
N CYS A 100 12.45 -2.20 11.59
CA CYS A 100 12.78 -3.54 11.08
C CYS A 100 12.72 -3.63 9.54
N GLN A 101 11.74 -2.96 8.92
CA GLN A 101 11.59 -2.86 7.48
C GLN A 101 12.72 -2.07 6.83
N TRP A 102 13.08 -0.94 7.43
CA TRP A 102 14.19 -0.11 6.98
C TRP A 102 15.50 -0.91 6.97
N ILE A 103 15.74 -1.72 8.01
CA ILE A 103 16.90 -2.61 8.10
C ILE A 103 16.82 -3.73 7.06
N TYR A 104 15.66 -4.36 6.86
CA TYR A 104 15.47 -5.40 5.83
C TYR A 104 15.76 -4.86 4.42
N ARG A 105 15.18 -3.70 4.07
CA ARG A 105 15.45 -3.04 2.80
C ARG A 105 16.88 -2.57 2.67
N GLY A 106 17.49 -2.05 3.73
CA GLY A 106 18.91 -1.70 3.79
C GLY A 106 19.79 -2.88 3.39
N ARG A 107 19.53 -4.05 3.97
CA ARG A 107 20.21 -5.32 3.65
C ARG A 107 19.92 -5.83 2.23
N HIS A 108 18.85 -5.37 1.60
CA HIS A 108 18.45 -5.75 0.24
C HIS A 108 18.53 -4.57 -0.75
N ARG A 109 19.30 -3.51 -0.44
CA ARG A 109 19.62 -2.37 -1.34
C ARG A 109 20.56 -2.78 -2.49
N GLY A 110 20.32 -3.95 -3.09
CA GLY A 110 21.13 -4.54 -4.16
C GLY A 110 20.48 -4.54 -5.55
N LYS A 111 19.34 -3.89 -5.82
CA LYS A 111 18.72 -3.86 -7.17
C LYS A 111 18.06 -2.52 -7.56
N LYS A 112 18.85 -1.45 -7.58
CA LYS A 112 18.94 -0.39 -8.62
C LYS A 112 20.02 0.60 -8.14
N LYS A 113 21.11 0.79 -8.90
CA LYS A 113 22.21 1.68 -8.50
C LYS A 113 21.66 3.12 -8.39
N ASP A 114 21.98 3.81 -7.29
CA ASP A 114 21.43 5.13 -6.96
C ASP A 114 21.65 6.19 -8.05
N LYS A 115 22.70 6.06 -8.87
CA LYS A 115 22.98 6.92 -10.03
C LYS A 115 21.82 6.99 -11.04
N ASP A 116 21.06 5.90 -11.23
CA ASP A 116 19.94 5.87 -12.17
C ASP A 116 18.72 6.64 -11.64
N LYS A 117 18.57 6.74 -10.32
CA LYS A 117 17.45 7.42 -9.66
C LYS A 117 17.65 8.94 -9.65
N GLU A 118 18.90 9.38 -9.44
CA GLU A 118 19.30 10.78 -9.54
C GLU A 118 19.21 11.30 -10.98
N LYS A 119 19.74 10.54 -11.95
CA LYS A 119 19.59 10.82 -13.39
C LYS A 119 18.11 10.97 -13.80
N MET A 120 17.23 10.08 -13.32
CA MET A 120 15.78 10.17 -13.57
C MET A 120 15.06 11.29 -12.82
N CYS A 121 15.66 11.85 -11.77
CA CYS A 121 15.16 13.04 -11.09
C CYS A 121 15.54 14.31 -11.86
N GLU A 122 16.80 14.39 -12.32
CA GLU A 122 17.28 15.48 -13.16
C GLU A 122 16.54 15.57 -14.49
N LEU A 123 16.29 14.44 -15.16
CA LEU A 123 15.52 14.40 -16.39
C LEU A 123 14.10 14.97 -16.21
N ARG A 124 13.42 14.59 -15.12
CA ARG A 124 12.09 15.12 -14.80
C ARG A 124 12.10 16.61 -14.51
N LYS A 125 13.08 17.11 -13.74
CA LYS A 125 13.23 18.55 -13.48
C LYS A 125 13.50 19.35 -14.77
N LYS A 126 14.22 18.76 -15.73
CA LYS A 126 14.47 19.38 -17.05
C LYS A 126 13.19 19.42 -17.90
N GLU A 127 12.40 18.36 -17.90
CA GLU A 127 11.09 18.33 -18.57
C GLU A 127 10.11 19.33 -17.95
N GLU A 128 10.00 19.39 -16.62
CA GLU A 128 9.13 20.34 -15.92
C GLU A 128 9.49 21.78 -16.27
N LYS A 129 10.78 22.16 -16.26
CA LYS A 129 11.23 23.48 -16.70
C LYS A 129 10.91 23.78 -18.16
N LYS A 130 10.97 22.76 -19.03
CA LYS A 130 10.64 22.93 -20.46
C LYS A 130 9.14 23.19 -20.64
N ILE A 131 8.30 22.42 -19.94
CA ILE A 131 6.85 22.58 -19.93
C ILE A 131 6.46 23.95 -19.37
N ASP A 132 7.09 24.40 -18.27
CA ASP A 132 6.83 25.72 -17.69
C ASP A 132 7.21 26.85 -18.64
N LYS A 133 8.29 26.68 -19.41
CA LYS A 133 8.70 27.65 -20.43
C LYS A 133 7.70 27.69 -21.58
N GLU A 134 7.30 26.53 -22.11
CA GLU A 134 6.30 26.40 -23.17
C GLU A 134 4.96 27.00 -22.75
N ASN A 135 4.51 26.76 -21.50
CA ASN A 135 3.29 27.34 -20.95
C ASN A 135 3.37 28.87 -20.81
N ASN A 136 4.50 29.40 -20.34
CA ASN A 136 4.69 30.85 -20.20
C ASN A 136 4.82 31.57 -21.55
N GLU A 137 5.28 30.89 -22.59
CA GLU A 137 5.36 31.41 -23.96
C GLU A 137 3.99 31.37 -24.64
N PHE A 138 3.16 30.36 -24.34
CA PHE A 138 1.77 30.26 -24.80
C PHE A 138 0.81 31.25 -24.12
N LEU A 139 1.10 31.66 -22.88
CA LEU A 139 0.27 32.60 -22.10
C LEU A 139 0.66 34.09 -22.28
N LYS A 140 1.65 34.39 -23.14
CA LYS A 140 1.98 35.76 -23.58
C LYS A 140 1.31 36.09 -24.90
#